data_AF-A0A7X8ELI8-F1
#
_entry.id   AF-A0A7X8ELI8-F1
#
_cell.length_a   1.000
_cell.length_b   1.000
_cell.length_c   1.000
_cell.angle_alpha   90.00
_cell.angle_beta   90.00
_cell.angle_gamma   90.00
#
_symmetry.space_group_name_H-M   'P 1'
#
loop_
_entity.id
_entity.type
_entity.pdbx_description
1 polymer ?
#
loop_
_entity_poly.entity_id
_entity_poly.type
_entity_poly.pdbx_seq_one_letter_code
_entity_poly.pdbx_strand_id
1 'polypeptide(L)'
;MASRPRPGDDWKSRKEQEKLKEACQEFESILLAELWKKMMSNARKLGGRDDRDRHFGPLEDLSMEMSAEYLSKSGGAGMWKMLYDSLAPHLEAGEKDQGAPA
;
A
#
# COMPACT_ATOMS: atom_id res chain seq x y z
N MET A 1 33.91 -2.59 18.53
CA MET A 1 33.03 -1.99 19.55
C MET A 1 31.79 -1.48 18.83
N ALA A 2 30.64 -2.14 18.99
CA ALA A 2 29.39 -1.64 18.38
C ALA A 2 28.92 -0.43 19.19
N SER A 3 28.91 0.75 18.56
CA SER A 3 28.39 1.99 19.16
C SER A 3 26.94 1.75 19.58
N ARG A 4 26.62 2.04 20.84
CA ARG A 4 25.24 2.02 21.33
C ARG A 4 24.39 3.00 20.51
N PRO A 5 23.15 2.65 20.13
CA PRO A 5 22.24 3.59 19.48
C PRO A 5 22.06 4.83 20.37
N ARG A 6 22.05 6.02 19.76
CA ARG A 6 21.82 7.26 20.50
C ARG A 6 20.33 7.37 20.84
N PRO A 7 19.92 7.97 21.98
CA PRO A 7 18.53 7.99 22.47
C PRO A 7 17.50 8.77 21.60
N GLY A 8 17.78 9.01 20.33
CA GLY A 8 16.94 9.75 19.40
C GLY A 8 16.87 9.17 17.98
N ASP A 9 17.50 8.03 17.71
CA ASP A 9 17.46 7.38 16.39
C ASP A 9 16.26 6.40 16.32
N ASP A 10 15.89 5.75 17.43
CA ASP A 10 14.79 4.77 17.51
C ASP A 10 13.41 5.31 17.06
N TRP A 11 13.09 6.59 17.32
CA TRP A 11 11.80 7.16 16.92
C TRP A 11 11.73 7.53 15.43
N LYS A 12 12.89 7.80 14.80
CA LYS A 12 12.96 8.08 13.36
C LYS A 12 12.78 6.79 12.58
N SER A 13 13.51 5.74 12.95
CA SER A 13 13.37 4.41 12.36
C SER A 13 11.93 3.88 12.51
N ARG A 14 11.30 4.06 13.69
CA ARG A 14 9.88 3.71 13.87
C ARG A 14 8.93 4.50 12.96
N LYS A 15 9.14 5.81 12.79
CA LYS A 15 8.31 6.62 11.88
C LYS A 15 8.51 6.26 10.42
N GLU A 16 9.71 5.89 10.02
CA GLU A 16 10.01 5.44 8.66
C GLU A 16 9.38 4.08 8.37
N GLN A 17 9.42 3.16 9.35
CA GLN A 17 8.69 1.89 9.28
C GLN A 17 7.18 2.10 9.18
N GLU A 18 6.61 3.01 9.98
CA GLU A 18 5.18 3.35 9.91
C GLU A 18 4.79 3.93 8.54
N LYS A 19 5.62 4.83 7.98
CA LYS A 19 5.41 5.37 6.63
C LYS A 19 5.52 4.32 5.53
N LEU A 20 6.51 3.42 5.62
CA LEU A 20 6.66 2.33 4.65
C LEU A 20 5.44 1.41 4.71
N LYS A 21 4.96 1.10 5.91
CA LYS A 21 3.74 0.31 6.10
C LYS A 21 2.54 0.99 5.46
N GLU A 22 2.32 2.27 5.73
CA GLU A 22 1.23 3.04 5.16
C GLU A 22 1.29 3.05 3.62
N ALA A 23 2.47 3.33 3.04
CA ALA A 23 2.66 3.29 1.60
C ALA A 23 2.39 1.90 0.98
N CYS A 24 2.77 0.82 1.68
CA CYS A 24 2.46 -0.54 1.21
C CYS A 24 0.96 -0.84 1.25
N GLN A 25 0.23 -0.33 2.26
CA GLN A 25 -1.22 -0.47 2.36
C GLN A 25 -1.93 0.37 1.29
N GLU A 26 -1.46 1.60 1.04
CA GLU A 26 -1.97 2.43 -0.06
C GLU A 26 -1.76 1.75 -1.43
N PHE A 27 -0.60 1.11 -1.63
CA PHE A 27 -0.34 0.33 -2.84
C PHE A 27 -1.36 -0.80 -3.03
N GLU A 28 -1.61 -1.61 -2.01
CA GLU A 28 -2.58 -2.71 -2.12
C GLU A 28 -4.02 -2.17 -2.31
N SER A 29 -4.38 -1.06 -1.66
CA SER A 29 -5.66 -0.37 -1.88
C SER A 29 -5.86 -0.03 -3.36
N ILE A 30 -4.89 0.66 -3.97
CA ILE A 30 -4.95 1.05 -5.39
C ILE A 30 -5.04 -0.19 -6.28
N LEU A 31 -4.21 -1.20 -6.01
CA LEU A 31 -4.19 -2.44 -6.77
C LEU A 31 -5.55 -3.17 -6.72
N LEU A 32 -6.13 -3.29 -5.52
CA LEU A 32 -7.43 -3.93 -5.32
C LEU A 32 -8.55 -3.16 -6.01
N ALA A 33 -8.56 -1.82 -5.88
CA ALA A 33 -9.55 -0.98 -6.55
C ALA A 33 -9.49 -1.16 -8.07
N GLU A 34 -8.30 -1.10 -8.67
CA GLU A 34 -8.11 -1.28 -10.11
C GLU A 34 -8.51 -2.68 -10.58
N LEU A 35 -8.09 -3.71 -9.85
CA LEU A 35 -8.45 -5.09 -10.18
C LEU A 35 -9.97 -5.28 -10.18
N TRP A 36 -10.65 -4.75 -9.17
CA TRP A 36 -12.09 -4.90 -9.03
C TRP A 36 -12.86 -4.07 -10.07
N LYS A 37 -12.45 -2.83 -10.32
CA LYS A 37 -13.02 -1.99 -11.39
C LYS A 37 -12.90 -2.69 -12.75
N LYS A 38 -11.74 -3.28 -13.05
CA LYS A 38 -11.52 -4.01 -14.30
C LYS A 38 -12.33 -5.31 -14.38
N MET A 39 -12.43 -6.05 -13.29
CA MET A 39 -13.27 -7.25 -13.20
C MET A 39 -14.75 -6.91 -13.46
N MET A 40 -15.26 -5.84 -12.85
CA MET A 40 -16.62 -5.37 -13.05
C MET A 40 -16.87 -4.88 -14.49
N SER A 41 -15.94 -4.11 -15.07
CA SER A 41 -16.01 -3.70 -16.48
C SER A 41 -16.08 -4.92 -17.41
N ASN A 42 -15.27 -5.95 -17.18
CA ASN A 42 -15.30 -7.18 -17.96
C ASN A 42 -16.62 -7.96 -17.79
N ALA A 43 -17.14 -8.06 -16.56
CA ALA A 43 -18.42 -8.71 -16.29
C ALA A 43 -19.59 -8.01 -17.00
N ARG A 44 -19.59 -6.67 -17.02
CA ARG A 44 -20.60 -5.87 -17.77
C ARG A 44 -20.53 -6.15 -19.27
N LYS A 45 -19.32 -6.15 -19.84
CA LYS A 45 -19.09 -6.44 -21.27
C LYS A 45 -19.59 -7.82 -21.66
N LEU A 46 -19.34 -8.85 -20.83
CA LEU A 46 -19.88 -10.19 -21.05
C LEU A 46 -21.41 -10.23 -21.02
N GLY A 47 -22.02 -9.37 -20.20
CA GLY A 47 -23.48 -9.18 -20.15
C GLY A 47 -24.04 -8.21 -21.20
N GLY A 48 -23.25 -7.79 -22.19
CA GLY A 48 -23.69 -6.90 -23.26
C GLY A 48 -23.92 -5.44 -22.84
N ARG A 49 -23.39 -5.00 -21.70
CA ARG A 49 -23.49 -3.62 -21.19
C ARG A 49 -22.14 -2.90 -21.29
N ASP A 50 -22.15 -1.59 -21.53
CA ASP A 50 -20.95 -0.75 -21.57
C ASP A 50 -20.83 0.12 -20.30
N ASP A 51 -19.60 0.53 -19.96
CA ASP A 51 -19.36 1.41 -18.82
C ASP A 51 -19.96 2.81 -19.02
N ARG A 52 -20.21 3.20 -20.28
CA ARG A 52 -20.93 4.44 -20.65
C ARG A 52 -22.39 4.43 -20.23
N ASP A 53 -22.98 3.26 -20.02
CA ASP A 53 -24.38 3.11 -19.61
C ASP A 53 -24.57 3.33 -18.10
N ARG A 54 -23.48 3.57 -17.36
CA ARG A 54 -23.51 3.75 -15.90
C ARG A 54 -23.84 5.19 -15.51
N HIS A 55 -25.12 5.48 -15.29
CA HIS A 55 -25.56 6.79 -14.79
C HIS A 55 -24.87 7.24 -13.50
N PHE A 56 -24.49 6.30 -12.63
CA PHE A 56 -23.78 6.56 -11.37
C PHE A 56 -22.35 5.97 -11.35
N GLY A 57 -21.76 5.71 -12.52
CA GLY A 57 -20.45 5.07 -12.64
C GLY A 57 -19.36 5.67 -11.76
N PRO A 58 -19.18 7.01 -11.73
CA PRO A 58 -18.19 7.64 -10.85
C PRO A 58 -18.44 7.41 -9.35
N LEU A 59 -19.70 7.37 -8.92
CA LEU A 59 -20.04 7.11 -7.52
C LEU A 59 -19.78 5.64 -7.14
N GLU A 60 -20.09 4.71 -8.04
CA GLU A 60 -19.75 3.30 -7.88
C GLU A 60 -18.23 3.09 -7.78
N ASP A 61 -17.46 3.77 -8.65
CA ASP A 61 -16.01 3.66 -8.68
C ASP A 61 -15.40 4.24 -7.38
N LEU A 62 -15.89 5.40 -6.92
CA LEU A 62 -15.48 5.97 -5.63
C LEU A 62 -15.81 5.03 -4.46
N SER A 63 -17.00 4.45 -4.43
CA SER A 63 -17.37 3.47 -3.39
C SER A 63 -16.44 2.26 -3.39
N MET A 64 -15.99 1.81 -4.56
CA MET A 64 -15.04 0.71 -4.69
C MET A 64 -13.67 1.10 -4.15
N GLU A 65 -13.18 2.29 -4.48
CA GLU A 65 -11.90 2.82 -4.01
C GLU A 65 -11.88 2.95 -2.49
N MET A 66 -12.92 3.53 -1.89
CA MET A 66 -13.06 3.61 -0.42
C MET A 66 -13.10 2.23 0.23
N SER A 67 -13.76 1.25 -0.40
CA SER A 67 -13.82 -0.12 0.10
C SER A 67 -12.45 -0.80 0.04
N ALA A 68 -11.71 -0.60 -1.05
CA ALA A 68 -10.37 -1.14 -1.21
C ALA A 68 -9.38 -0.55 -0.19
N GLU A 69 -9.48 0.75 0.09
CA GLU A 69 -8.67 1.41 1.12
C GLU A 69 -8.95 0.84 2.51
N TYR A 70 -10.22 0.72 2.87
CA TYR A 70 -10.62 0.12 4.13
C TYR A 70 -10.13 -1.33 4.25
N LEU A 71 -10.29 -2.13 3.18
CA LEU A 71 -9.86 -3.52 3.17
C LEU A 71 -8.36 -3.66 3.36
N SER A 72 -7.55 -2.87 2.65
CA SER A 72 -6.08 -2.95 2.79
C SER A 72 -5.62 -2.56 4.21
N LYS A 73 -6.23 -1.52 4.80
CA LYS A 73 -5.91 -1.10 6.17
C LYS A 73 -6.37 -2.11 7.23
N SER A 74 -7.44 -2.87 6.98
CA SER A 74 -8.01 -3.86 7.91
C SER A 74 -7.40 -5.27 7.79
N GLY A 75 -6.39 -5.46 6.94
CA GLY A 75 -5.65 -6.72 6.80
C GLY A 75 -5.49 -7.17 5.35
N GLY A 76 -6.37 -6.72 4.46
CA GLY A 76 -6.27 -6.86 3.01
C GLY A 76 -6.25 -8.31 2.54
N ALA A 77 -5.62 -8.52 1.38
CA ALA A 77 -5.28 -9.84 0.85
C ALA A 77 -3.89 -10.31 1.33
N GLY A 78 -3.18 -9.46 2.08
CA GLY A 78 -1.83 -9.70 2.60
C GLY A 78 -0.71 -9.26 1.68
N MET A 79 -1.01 -8.66 0.51
CA MET A 79 0.02 -8.22 -0.44
C MET A 79 0.83 -7.05 0.10
N TRP A 80 0.18 -6.12 0.80
CA TRP A 80 0.87 -5.00 1.47
C TRP A 80 1.91 -5.52 2.46
N LYS A 81 1.60 -6.61 3.18
CA LYS A 81 2.48 -7.19 4.18
C LYS A 81 3.67 -7.88 3.53
N MET A 82 3.45 -8.64 2.45
CA MET A 82 4.54 -9.25 1.69
C MET A 82 5.51 -8.19 1.13
N LEU A 83 4.97 -7.09 0.62
CA LEU A 83 5.79 -5.98 0.12
C LEU A 83 6.55 -5.29 1.24
N TYR A 84 5.88 -5.02 2.37
CA TYR A 84 6.51 -4.45 3.56
C TYR A 84 7.65 -5.33 4.09
N ASP A 85 7.40 -6.63 4.26
CA ASP A 85 8.38 -7.59 4.77
C ASP A 85 9.61 -7.70 3.84
N SER A 86 9.42 -7.49 2.53
CA SER A 86 10.52 -7.43 1.56
C SER A 86 11.31 -6.12 1.62
N LEU A 87 10.69 -5.00 1.97
CA LEU A 87 11.30 -3.65 1.90
C LEU A 87 11.86 -3.18 3.24
N ALA A 88 11.25 -3.56 4.37
CA ALA A 88 11.65 -3.14 5.70
C ALA A 88 13.13 -3.42 6.03
N PRO A 89 13.73 -4.58 5.65
CA PRO A 89 15.15 -4.83 5.90
C PRO A 89 16.09 -3.84 5.19
N HIS A 90 15.67 -3.27 4.06
CA HIS A 90 16.47 -2.31 3.30
C HIS A 90 16.49 -0.92 3.93
N LEU A 91 15.44 -0.53 4.65
CA LEU A 91 15.44 0.70 5.45
C LEU A 91 16.48 0.63 6.58
N GLU A 92 16.53 -0.50 7.29
CA GLU A 92 17.49 -0.71 8.38
C GLU A 92 18.95 -0.79 7.89
N ALA A 93 19.17 -1.24 6.65
CA ALA A 93 20.49 -1.31 6.04
C ALA A 93 20.99 0.07 5.58
N GLY A 94 20.13 0.91 5.01
CA GLY A 94 20.48 2.27 4.57
C GLY A 94 20.83 3.21 5.74
N GLU A 95 20.30 2.96 6.93
CA GLU A 95 20.59 3.73 8.15
C GLU A 95 22.03 3.47 8.67
N LYS A 96 22.57 2.26 8.46
CA LYS A 96 23.94 1.89 8.87
C LYS A 96 25.03 2.52 8.01
N ASP A 97 24.74 2.80 6.73
CA ASP A 97 25.71 3.35 5.77
C ASP A 97 25.89 4.87 5.93
N GLN A 98 24.89 5.58 6.46
CA GLN A 98 24.97 7.01 6.75
C GLN A 98 25.79 7.37 8.00
N GLY A 99 26.29 6.37 8.74
CA GLY A 99 27.04 6.55 9.99
C GLY A 99 28.58 6.47 9.87
N ALA A 100 29.14 6.21 8.68
CA ALA A 100 30.58 6.08 8.49
C ALA A 100 31.21 7.43 8.08
N PRO A 101 32.02 8.10 8.93
CA PRO A 101 32.87 9.18 8.46
C PRO A 101 34.05 8.60 7.65
N ALA A 102 34.41 9.31 6.58
CA ALA A 102 35.63 9.11 5.81
C ALA A 102 36.90 9.39 6.64
#